data_AF-A0A2W6CYU8-F1
#
_entry.id   AF-A0A2W6CYU8-F1
#
_cell.length_a   1.000
_cell.length_b   1.000
_cell.length_c   1.000
_cell.angle_alpha   90.00
_cell.angle_beta   90.00
_cell.angle_gamma   90.00
#
_symmetry.space_group_name_H-M   'P 1'
#
loop_
_entity.id
_entity.type
_entity.pdbx_description
1 polymer ?
#
loop_
_entity_poly.entity_id
_entity_poly.type
_entity_poly.pdbx_seq_one_letter_code
_entity_poly.pdbx_strand_id
1 'polypeptide(L)'
;MPIGAGHVVTLTGDSISLGLWGQLKISGTTGAKLETTSGHDVELPSNFARHLGTTVFWLEELDGLLLLIPRIADEILQVELRHGIIHEFEYLVRDEDEDLRFASVQSGPKGTLLVLYERGLVCLEADGSVRWHVLHDDLSAEIISIDSDHVVLRQQWPRELAGHMRRYALSSGKVQP
;
A
#
# COMPACT_ATOMS: atom_id res chain seq x y z
N MET A 1 -18.92 11.82 -9.77
CA MET A 1 -18.12 12.51 -8.74
C MET A 1 -16.65 12.25 -9.07
N PRO A 2 -15.72 13.20 -8.88
CA PRO A 2 -14.31 12.91 -9.06
C PRO A 2 -13.90 11.82 -8.07
N ILE A 3 -13.23 10.78 -8.56
CA ILE A 3 -12.60 9.75 -7.74
C ILE A 3 -11.49 10.45 -6.95
N GLY A 4 -11.50 10.31 -5.62
CA GLY A 4 -10.49 10.93 -4.78
C GLY A 4 -9.10 10.38 -5.11
N ALA A 5 -8.16 11.27 -5.41
CA ALA A 5 -6.76 10.90 -5.56
C ALA A 5 -6.17 10.81 -4.16
N GLY A 6 -6.21 9.63 -3.56
CA GLY A 6 -5.56 9.44 -2.26
C GLY A 6 -4.05 9.68 -2.33
N HIS A 7 -3.45 9.98 -1.19
CA HIS A 7 -2.06 10.39 -1.08
C HIS A 7 -1.36 9.71 0.10
N VAL A 8 -0.02 9.71 0.06
CA VAL A 8 0.77 9.17 1.17
C VAL A 8 0.75 10.17 2.32
N VAL A 9 0.41 9.70 3.52
CA VAL A 9 0.50 10.46 4.77
C VAL A 9 1.67 9.96 5.61
N THR A 10 2.35 10.89 6.29
CA THR A 10 3.61 10.61 6.98
C THR A 10 3.42 10.62 8.49
N LEU A 11 3.98 9.62 9.16
CA LEU A 11 4.12 9.60 10.61
C LEU A 11 5.02 10.73 11.08
N THR A 12 4.47 11.63 11.90
CA THR A 12 5.18 12.75 12.51
C THR A 12 5.22 12.55 14.02
N GLY A 13 6.38 12.17 14.55
CA GLY A 13 6.49 11.70 15.93
C GLY A 13 5.67 10.41 16.10
N ASP A 14 4.70 10.44 17.02
CA ASP A 14 3.84 9.29 17.34
C ASP A 14 2.43 9.42 16.71
N SER A 15 2.25 10.27 15.70
CA SER A 15 0.92 10.55 15.14
C SER A 15 0.90 10.78 13.62
N ILE A 16 -0.24 10.44 13.01
CA ILE A 16 -0.59 10.73 11.62
C ILE A 16 -1.89 11.52 11.59
N SER A 17 -1.90 12.65 10.90
CA SER A 17 -3.13 13.37 10.60
C SER A 17 -3.90 12.64 9.50
N LEU A 18 -5.18 12.38 9.73
CA LEU A 18 -6.12 11.76 8.78
C LEU A 18 -7.08 12.80 8.20
N GLY A 19 -6.70 14.08 8.24
CA GLY A 19 -7.51 15.20 7.77
C GLY A 19 -8.82 15.32 8.55
N LEU A 20 -9.94 15.31 7.82
CA LEU A 20 -11.29 15.40 8.39
C LEU A 20 -11.69 14.17 9.23
N TRP A 21 -10.96 13.06 9.11
CA TRP A 21 -11.30 11.80 9.76
C TRP A 21 -10.67 11.65 11.14
N GLY A 22 -9.75 12.53 11.54
CA GLY A 22 -9.11 12.50 12.86
C GLY A 22 -7.62 12.22 12.78
N GLN A 23 -7.13 11.32 13.64
CA GLN A 23 -5.70 11.04 13.75
C GLN A 23 -5.44 9.58 14.12
N LEU A 24 -4.37 9.00 13.58
CA LEU A 24 -3.78 7.78 14.12
C LEU A 24 -2.75 8.17 15.17
N LYS A 25 -2.84 7.60 16.38
CA LYS A 25 -1.82 7.73 17.41
C LYS A 25 -1.18 6.38 17.70
N ILE A 26 0.14 6.38 17.80
CA ILE A 26 0.93 5.23 18.25
C ILE A 26 1.14 5.39 19.75
N SER A 27 0.66 4.42 20.53
CA SER A 27 0.72 4.47 21.99
C SER A 27 1.60 3.34 22.50
N GLY A 28 2.88 3.66 22.75
CA GLY A 28 3.88 2.71 23.20
C GLY A 28 4.46 1.84 22.07
N THR A 29 5.05 0.70 22.44
CA THR A 29 5.79 -0.18 21.51
C THR A 29 4.93 -1.26 20.84
N THR A 30 3.72 -1.50 21.33
CA THR A 30 2.89 -2.65 20.89
C THR A 30 1.45 -2.28 20.52
N GLY A 31 1.08 -1.01 20.64
CA GLY A 31 -0.30 -0.57 20.47
C GLY A 31 -0.39 0.66 19.58
N ALA A 32 -1.40 0.68 18.73
CA ALA A 32 -1.75 1.85 17.97
C ALA A 32 -3.26 1.97 17.90
N LYS A 33 -3.72 3.22 18.02
CA LYS A 33 -5.11 3.56 18.16
C LYS A 33 -5.44 4.67 17.17
N LEU A 34 -6.44 4.41 16.35
CA LEU A 34 -7.01 5.37 15.42
C LEU A 34 -8.14 6.10 16.14
N GLU A 35 -7.95 7.38 16.39
CA GLU A 35 -8.94 8.26 17.00
C GLU A 35 -9.69 8.98 15.87
N THR A 36 -10.93 8.54 15.59
CA THR A 36 -11.72 9.16 14.53
C THR A 36 -12.53 10.37 15.03
N THR A 37 -12.80 11.32 14.15
CA THR A 37 -13.73 12.44 14.44
C THR A 37 -15.16 11.98 14.68
N SER A 38 -15.51 10.76 14.22
CA SER A 38 -16.81 10.13 14.49
C SER A 38 -16.95 9.60 15.93
N GLY A 39 -15.86 9.56 16.70
CA GLY A 39 -15.82 8.97 18.04
C GLY A 39 -15.66 7.46 18.07
N HIS A 40 -15.47 6.83 16.90
CA HIS A 40 -15.07 5.43 16.81
C HIS A 40 -13.55 5.33 16.96
N ASP A 41 -13.12 4.87 18.13
CA ASP A 41 -11.73 4.54 18.38
C ASP A 41 -11.47 3.11 17.91
N VAL A 42 -10.42 2.93 17.09
CA VAL A 42 -10.07 1.61 16.52
C VAL A 42 -8.68 1.21 16.97
N GLU A 43 -8.56 0.05 17.60
CA GLU A 43 -7.26 -0.53 17.93
C GLU A 43 -6.74 -1.36 16.75
N LEU A 44 -5.51 -1.07 16.31
CA LEU A 44 -4.87 -1.87 15.27
C LEU A 44 -4.39 -3.21 15.85
N PRO A 45 -4.42 -4.30 15.07
CA PRO A 45 -3.85 -5.58 15.46
C PRO A 45 -2.40 -5.44 15.97
N SER A 46 -2.09 -6.10 17.08
CA SER A 46 -0.80 -5.93 17.77
C SER A 46 0.41 -6.39 16.95
N ASN A 47 0.23 -7.38 16.07
CA ASN A 47 1.22 -7.80 15.08
C ASN A 47 1.51 -6.66 14.10
N PHE A 48 0.48 -5.94 13.66
CA PHE A 48 0.63 -4.82 12.73
C PHE A 48 1.24 -3.57 13.41
N ALA A 49 0.82 -3.26 14.63
CA ALA A 49 1.25 -2.07 15.36
C ALA A 49 2.78 -1.97 15.51
N ARG A 50 3.48 -3.10 15.59
CA ARG A 50 4.95 -3.17 15.70
C ARG A 50 5.68 -2.66 14.45
N HIS A 51 5.02 -2.68 13.29
CA HIS A 51 5.63 -2.33 12.01
C HIS A 51 5.31 -0.90 11.54
N LEU A 52 4.50 -0.15 12.30
CA LEU A 52 4.01 1.17 11.90
C LEU A 52 5.10 2.19 11.58
N GLY A 53 6.26 2.11 12.24
CA GLY A 53 7.41 2.97 11.93
C GLY A 53 7.98 2.77 10.53
N THR A 54 7.65 1.65 9.89
CA THR A 54 8.06 1.30 8.51
C THR A 54 6.87 1.19 7.55
N THR A 55 5.65 1.44 8.02
CA THR A 55 4.44 1.32 7.21
C THR A 55 4.26 2.53 6.31
N VAL A 56 3.86 2.29 5.07
CA VAL A 56 3.36 3.32 4.16
C VAL A 56 1.87 3.48 4.40
N PHE A 57 1.44 4.70 4.67
CA PHE A 57 0.03 5.03 4.90
C PHE A 57 -0.50 5.76 3.68
N TRP A 58 -1.52 5.21 3.05
CA TRP A 58 -2.20 5.85 1.93
C TRP A 58 -3.62 6.21 2.34
N LEU A 59 -3.96 7.49 2.23
CA LEU A 59 -5.23 8.05 2.66
C LEU A 59 -6.02 8.54 1.45
N GLU A 60 -7.21 8.00 1.27
CA GLU A 60 -8.26 8.59 0.45
C GLU A 60 -9.23 9.33 1.39
N GLU A 61 -9.17 10.66 1.35
CA GLU A 61 -9.91 11.52 2.29
C GLU A 61 -11.41 11.64 1.96
N LEU A 62 -11.84 11.42 0.72
CA LEU A 62 -13.24 11.67 0.36
C LEU A 62 -14.17 10.59 0.95
N ASP A 63 -13.77 9.34 0.81
CA ASP A 63 -14.52 8.16 1.22
C ASP A 63 -14.09 7.67 2.61
N GLY A 64 -12.98 8.17 3.14
CA GLY A 64 -12.47 7.82 4.47
C GLY A 64 -11.83 6.44 4.47
N LEU A 65 -10.98 6.20 3.48
CA LEU A 65 -10.25 4.95 3.32
C LEU A 65 -8.78 5.16 3.70
N LEU A 66 -8.30 4.40 4.68
CA LEU A 66 -6.89 4.35 5.03
C LEU A 66 -6.33 2.96 4.73
N LEU A 67 -5.34 2.89 3.86
CA LEU A 67 -4.56 1.68 3.62
C LEU A 67 -3.26 1.76 4.41
N LEU A 68 -2.96 0.68 5.14
CA LEU A 68 -1.72 0.52 5.86
C LEU A 68 -0.92 -0.58 5.16
N ILE A 69 0.15 -0.19 4.48
CA ILE A 69 0.95 -1.04 3.62
C ILE A 69 2.32 -1.21 4.29
N PRO A 70 2.53 -2.29 5.06
CA PRO A 70 3.77 -2.48 5.78
C PRO A 70 4.91 -2.78 4.80
N ARG A 71 6.13 -2.32 5.14
CA ARG A 71 7.33 -2.68 4.37
C ARG A 71 7.83 -4.09 4.70
N ILE A 72 7.63 -4.53 5.93
CA ILE A 72 8.19 -5.79 6.45
C ILE A 72 7.11 -6.85 6.63
N ALA A 73 5.93 -6.52 7.14
CA ALA A 73 4.87 -7.50 7.36
C ALA A 73 4.16 -7.94 6.07
N ASP A 74 3.41 -9.03 6.19
CA ASP A 74 2.80 -9.73 5.07
C ASP A 74 1.40 -9.21 4.73
N GLU A 75 0.75 -8.45 5.61
CA GLU A 75 -0.65 -8.07 5.49
C GLU A 75 -0.81 -6.61 5.09
N ILE A 76 -1.61 -6.32 4.05
CA ILE A 76 -2.16 -4.98 3.86
C ILE A 76 -3.44 -4.88 4.67
N LEU A 77 -3.56 -3.84 5.49
CA LEU A 77 -4.80 -3.53 6.20
C LEU A 77 -5.54 -2.40 5.50
N GLN A 78 -6.85 -2.58 5.39
CA GLN A 78 -7.78 -1.56 4.97
C GLN A 78 -8.60 -1.10 6.17
N VAL A 79 -8.68 0.21 6.39
CA VAL A 79 -9.47 0.80 7.46
C VAL A 79 -10.52 1.74 6.87
N GLU A 80 -11.79 1.42 7.10
CA GLU A 80 -12.92 2.31 6.83
C GLU A 80 -13.08 3.27 8.00
N LEU A 81 -12.62 4.50 7.84
CA LEU A 81 -12.56 5.53 8.89
C LEU A 81 -13.94 5.99 9.35
N ARG A 82 -14.96 5.88 8.49
CA ARG A 82 -16.32 6.33 8.79
C ARG A 82 -16.95 5.53 9.92
N HIS A 83 -16.75 4.22 9.93
CA HIS A 83 -17.33 3.31 10.91
C HIS A 83 -16.27 2.70 11.84
N GLY A 84 -14.99 2.99 11.59
CA GLY A 84 -13.88 2.42 12.34
C GLY A 84 -13.73 0.91 12.13
N ILE A 85 -13.98 0.43 10.91
CA ILE A 85 -13.92 -0.99 10.58
C ILE A 85 -12.56 -1.32 9.97
N ILE A 86 -11.91 -2.37 10.47
CA ILE A 86 -10.69 -2.93 9.89
C ILE A 86 -11.08 -4.14 9.04
N HIS A 87 -10.57 -4.15 7.81
CA HIS A 87 -10.61 -5.30 6.92
C HIS A 87 -9.19 -5.84 6.76
N GLU A 88 -8.99 -7.10 7.11
CA GLU A 88 -7.83 -7.87 6.63
C GLU A 88 -8.04 -8.07 5.12
N PHE A 89 -7.15 -7.50 4.34
CA PHE A 89 -7.49 -7.17 2.96
C PHE A 89 -6.72 -8.00 1.93
N GLU A 90 -5.39 -8.01 1.99
CA GLU A 90 -4.55 -8.78 1.06
C GLU A 90 -3.27 -9.25 1.75
N TYR A 91 -2.88 -10.50 1.45
CA TYR A 91 -1.61 -11.09 1.88
C TYR A 91 -0.56 -10.99 0.77
N LEU A 92 0.59 -10.45 1.13
CA LEU A 92 1.76 -10.31 0.27
C LEU A 92 2.64 -11.55 0.44
N VAL A 93 2.95 -12.22 -0.67
CA VAL A 93 3.90 -13.35 -0.65
C VAL A 93 5.31 -12.80 -0.55
N ARG A 94 5.83 -12.65 0.67
CA ARG A 94 7.11 -11.98 0.94
C ARG A 94 8.33 -12.88 0.78
N ASP A 95 9.51 -12.26 0.70
CA ASP A 95 10.79 -12.96 0.83
C ASP A 95 11.03 -13.43 2.27
N GLU A 96 11.72 -14.54 2.46
CA GLU A 96 12.06 -15.03 3.81
C GLU A 96 13.09 -14.11 4.49
N ASP A 97 13.93 -13.45 3.70
CA ASP A 97 14.91 -12.48 4.19
C ASP A 97 14.25 -11.10 4.36
N GLU A 98 14.02 -10.68 5.62
CA GLU A 98 13.43 -9.38 5.94
C GLU A 98 14.27 -8.20 5.43
N ASP A 99 15.58 -8.34 5.26
CA ASP A 99 16.46 -7.27 4.78
C ASP A 99 16.23 -6.97 3.28
N LEU A 100 15.60 -7.89 2.55
CA LEU A 100 15.24 -7.73 1.14
C LEU A 100 13.82 -7.17 0.96
N ARG A 101 13.00 -7.16 2.03
CA ARG A 101 11.60 -6.73 1.95
C ARG A 101 11.50 -5.23 1.75
N PHE A 102 10.63 -4.83 0.83
CA PHE A 102 10.27 -3.43 0.66
C PHE A 102 8.82 -3.28 0.24
N ALA A 103 8.30 -2.07 0.36
CA ALA A 103 7.04 -1.69 -0.26
C ALA A 103 7.15 -0.25 -0.77
N SER A 104 6.68 -0.03 -1.98
CA SER A 104 6.56 1.28 -2.60
C SER A 104 5.18 1.42 -3.20
N VAL A 105 4.64 2.64 -3.15
CA VAL A 105 3.29 2.92 -3.62
C VAL A 105 3.33 4.03 -4.66
N GLN A 106 2.56 3.89 -5.72
CA GLN A 106 2.35 4.94 -6.71
C GLN A 106 0.89 5.00 -7.13
N SER A 107 0.34 6.21 -7.19
CA SER A 107 -0.99 6.43 -7.73
C SER A 107 -1.00 6.21 -9.23
N GLY A 108 -1.99 5.48 -9.71
CA GLY A 108 -2.25 5.24 -11.12
C GLY A 108 -3.48 6.00 -11.63
N PRO A 109 -3.87 5.77 -12.90
CA PRO A 109 -5.05 6.40 -13.49
C PRO A 109 -6.34 5.94 -12.80
N LYS A 110 -7.38 6.78 -12.85
CA LYS A 110 -8.72 6.47 -12.29
C LYS A 110 -8.72 6.13 -10.80
N GLY A 111 -7.76 6.66 -10.04
CA GLY A 111 -7.66 6.47 -8.59
C GLY A 111 -7.11 5.11 -8.17
N THR A 112 -6.58 4.30 -9.09
CA THR A 112 -5.92 3.04 -8.72
C THR A 112 -4.67 3.30 -7.89
N LEU A 113 -4.32 2.37 -7.00
CA LEU A 113 -3.03 2.37 -6.29
C LEU A 113 -2.20 1.17 -6.74
N LEU A 114 -0.94 1.40 -7.07
CA LEU A 114 0.03 0.33 -7.32
C LEU A 114 0.90 0.16 -6.11
N VAL A 115 0.99 -1.06 -5.60
CA VAL A 115 1.88 -1.45 -4.50
C VAL A 115 2.92 -2.41 -5.06
N LEU A 116 4.12 -1.89 -5.30
CA LEU A 116 5.27 -2.70 -5.70
C LEU A 116 6.04 -3.12 -4.46
N TYR A 117 6.29 -4.41 -4.35
CA TYR A 117 7.07 -5.01 -3.29
C TYR A 117 8.05 -6.05 -3.85
N GLU A 118 8.89 -6.63 -3.01
CA GLU A 118 10.07 -7.38 -3.48
C GLU A 118 9.73 -8.61 -4.33
N ARG A 119 8.58 -9.24 -4.11
CA ARG A 119 8.15 -10.41 -4.89
C ARG A 119 6.94 -10.18 -5.78
N GLY A 120 6.44 -8.96 -5.89
CA GLY A 120 5.23 -8.74 -6.66
C GLY A 120 4.74 -7.31 -6.78
N LEU A 121 3.68 -7.19 -7.55
CA LEU A 121 2.96 -5.95 -7.80
C LEU A 121 1.47 -6.19 -7.58
N VAL A 122 0.87 -5.39 -6.71
CA VAL A 122 -0.57 -5.36 -6.46
C VAL A 122 -1.15 -4.10 -7.09
N CYS A 123 -2.28 -4.23 -7.78
CA CYS A 123 -3.08 -3.10 -8.22
C CYS A 123 -4.40 -3.09 -7.47
N LEU A 124 -4.63 -2.00 -6.75
CA LEU A 124 -5.85 -1.73 -6.03
C LEU A 124 -6.72 -0.75 -6.80
N GLU A 125 -8.03 -0.97 -6.74
CA GLU A 125 -9.05 -0.02 -7.13
C GLU A 125 -9.11 1.17 -6.15
N ALA A 126 -9.85 2.21 -6.52
CA ALA A 126 -9.98 3.40 -5.69
C ALA A 126 -10.69 3.14 -4.34
N ASP A 127 -11.55 2.11 -4.29
CA ASP A 127 -12.21 1.66 -3.05
C ASP A 127 -11.33 0.74 -2.18
N GLY A 128 -10.07 0.56 -2.59
CA GLY A 128 -9.10 -0.31 -1.96
C GLY A 128 -9.11 -1.74 -2.48
N SER A 129 -10.15 -2.20 -3.20
CA SER A 129 -10.29 -3.59 -3.62
C SER A 129 -9.19 -4.08 -4.58
N VAL A 130 -8.83 -5.38 -4.53
CA VAL A 130 -7.73 -5.92 -5.33
C VAL A 130 -8.26 -6.12 -6.75
N ARG A 131 -7.73 -5.35 -7.70
CA ARG A 131 -8.00 -5.62 -9.12
C ARG A 131 -7.22 -6.83 -9.59
N TRP A 132 -5.92 -6.87 -9.27
CA TRP A 132 -5.03 -7.99 -9.56
C TRP A 132 -3.79 -7.96 -8.68
N HIS A 133 -3.19 -9.12 -8.50
CA HIS A 133 -1.94 -9.33 -7.79
C HIS A 133 -1.07 -10.26 -8.63
N VAL A 134 0.14 -9.79 -8.99
CA VAL A 134 1.07 -10.54 -9.83
C VAL A 134 2.41 -10.68 -9.12
N LEU A 135 2.92 -11.91 -9.08
CA LEU A 135 4.23 -12.21 -8.54
C LEU A 135 5.34 -12.03 -9.59
N HIS A 136 6.52 -11.66 -9.13
CA HIS A 136 7.75 -11.61 -9.92
C HIS A 136 8.97 -11.96 -9.05
N ASP A 137 10.01 -12.49 -9.68
CA ASP A 137 11.24 -12.90 -8.99
C ASP A 137 12.34 -11.81 -9.01
N ASP A 138 11.94 -10.55 -9.15
CA ASP A 138 12.85 -9.40 -9.21
C ASP A 138 12.76 -8.52 -7.96
N LEU A 139 13.64 -8.81 -7.01
CA LEU A 139 13.80 -8.09 -5.74
C LEU A 139 14.29 -6.63 -5.91
N SER A 140 14.55 -6.19 -7.13
CA SER A 140 15.08 -4.86 -7.43
C SER A 140 14.20 -4.07 -8.40
N ALA A 141 13.01 -4.59 -8.69
CA ALA A 141 12.07 -3.96 -9.59
C ALA A 141 11.77 -2.53 -9.14
N GLU A 142 11.59 -1.64 -10.12
CA GLU A 142 11.25 -0.24 -9.90
C GLU A 142 10.15 0.18 -10.87
N ILE A 143 9.10 0.85 -10.38
CA ILE A 143 8.12 1.51 -11.25
C ILE A 143 8.76 2.74 -11.88
N ILE A 144 8.97 2.71 -13.20
CA ILE A 144 9.58 3.84 -13.94
C ILE A 144 8.55 4.70 -14.68
N SER A 145 7.38 4.16 -15.00
CA SER A 145 6.30 4.93 -15.64
C SER A 145 4.95 4.26 -15.45
N ILE A 146 3.91 5.08 -15.33
CA ILE A 146 2.51 4.67 -15.31
C ILE A 146 1.75 5.52 -16.34
N ASP A 147 1.01 4.88 -17.24
CA ASP A 147 0.13 5.53 -18.20
C ASP A 147 -1.33 5.10 -17.98
N SER A 148 -2.26 5.46 -18.88
CA SER A 148 -3.69 5.13 -18.75
C SER A 148 -3.98 3.62 -18.76
N ASP A 149 -3.09 2.83 -19.35
CA ASP A 149 -3.33 1.44 -19.70
C ASP A 149 -2.28 0.50 -19.12
N HIS A 150 -1.11 1.01 -18.72
CA HIS A 150 0.03 0.20 -18.32
C HIS A 150 0.86 0.80 -17.18
N VAL A 151 1.51 -0.11 -16.46
CA VAL A 151 2.66 0.18 -15.59
C VAL A 151 3.89 -0.49 -16.16
N VAL A 152 5.02 0.22 -16.14
CA VAL A 152 6.31 -0.31 -16.59
C VAL A 152 7.24 -0.44 -15.41
N LEU A 153 7.72 -1.65 -15.19
CA LEU A 153 8.78 -1.96 -14.24
C LEU A 153 10.11 -2.04 -14.97
N ARG A 154 11.15 -1.46 -14.38
CA ARG A 154 12.53 -1.70 -14.78
C ARG A 154 13.14 -2.74 -13.85
N GLN A 155 13.77 -3.75 -14.44
CA GLN A 155 14.48 -4.79 -13.72
C GLN A 155 15.93 -4.38 -13.43
N GLN A 156 16.46 -4.74 -12.27
CA GLN A 156 17.90 -4.58 -11.97
C GLN A 156 18.58 -5.91 -11.57
N TRP A 157 17.79 -6.95 -11.30
CA TRP A 157 18.24 -8.27 -10.88
C TRP A 157 17.31 -9.36 -11.45
N PRO A 158 17.84 -10.57 -11.77
CA PRO A 158 19.26 -10.92 -11.82
C PRO A 158 20.01 -10.12 -12.89
N ARG A 159 21.35 -10.10 -12.83
CA ARG A 159 22.20 -9.21 -13.64
C ARG A 159 21.91 -9.31 -15.14
N GLU A 160 21.50 -10.47 -15.61
CA GLU A 160 21.20 -10.76 -17.02
C GLU A 160 19.93 -10.04 -17.50
N LEU A 161 19.05 -9.66 -16.57
CA LEU A 161 17.84 -8.89 -16.83
C LEU A 161 17.99 -7.41 -16.47
N ALA A 162 19.17 -6.96 -16.01
CA ALA A 162 19.36 -5.57 -15.63
C ALA A 162 19.07 -4.62 -16.79
N GLY A 163 18.18 -3.66 -16.57
CA GLY A 163 17.68 -2.72 -17.56
C GLY A 163 16.53 -3.23 -18.42
N HIS A 164 16.12 -4.50 -18.29
CA HIS A 164 14.93 -5.00 -18.97
C HIS A 164 13.68 -4.28 -18.46
N MET A 165 12.75 -4.02 -19.37
CA MET A 165 11.48 -3.38 -19.06
C MET A 165 10.36 -4.43 -19.15
N ARG A 166 9.53 -4.50 -18.11
CA ARG A 166 8.30 -5.31 -18.12
C ARG A 166 7.11 -4.40 -18.06
N ARG A 167 6.23 -4.51 -19.05
CA ARG A 167 4.99 -3.74 -19.13
C ARG A 167 3.83 -4.60 -18.67
N TYR A 168 3.07 -4.13 -17.69
CA TYR A 168 1.87 -4.81 -17.18
C TYR A 168 0.64 -4.00 -17.56
N ALA A 169 -0.37 -4.65 -18.12
CA ALA A 169 -1.66 -4.00 -18.41
C ALA A 169 -2.41 -3.71 -17.11
N LEU A 170 -2.77 -2.46 -16.84
CA LEU A 170 -3.48 -2.04 -15.63
C LEU A 170 -4.87 -2.68 -15.50
N SER A 171 -5.46 -3.12 -16.61
CA SER A 171 -6.77 -3.79 -16.63
C SER A 171 -6.72 -5.24 -16.14
N SER A 172 -5.56 -5.89 -16.14
CA SER A 172 -5.49 -7.35 -15.92
C SER A 172 -4.23 -7.88 -15.24
N GLY A 173 -3.21 -7.05 -15.04
CA GLY A 173 -1.90 -7.48 -14.55
C GLY A 173 -1.12 -8.35 -15.54
N LYS A 174 -1.62 -8.57 -16.77
CA LYS A 174 -0.91 -9.39 -17.76
C LYS A 174 0.29 -8.64 -18.32
N VAL A 175 1.43 -9.33 -18.36
CA VAL A 175 2.63 -8.86 -19.06
C VAL A 175 2.32 -8.69 -20.54
N GLN A 176 2.68 -7.53 -21.08
CA GLN A 176 2.61 -7.21 -22.50
C GLN A 176 4.01 -7.26 -23.11
N PRO A 177 4.13 -7.64 -24.40
CA PRO A 177 5.40 -7.60 -25.13
C PRO A 177 5.93 -6.18 -25.35
#